data_AF-A0A2G2VEU1-F1
#
_entry.id   AF-A0A2G2VEU1-F1
#
_cell.length_a   1.000
_cell.length_b   1.000
_cell.length_c   1.000
_cell.angle_alpha   90.00
_cell.angle_beta   90.00
_cell.angle_gamma   90.00
#
_symmetry.space_group_name_H-M   'P 1'
#
loop_
_entity.id
_entity.type
_entity.pdbx_description
1 polymer ?
#
loop_
_entity_poly.entity_id
_entity_poly.type
_entity_poly.pdbx_seq_one_letter_code
_entity_poly.pdbx_strand_id
1 'polypeptide(L)'
;MDEPTSGLDARAAAIVMRTVRNTVDTGRTVVCTIHQPSIDIFEAFDELLLMKRGGQVINAGPLGHHSHLLIEYFQVFLKSKKAIILLLGYWTSRLRLLRLNFK
;
A
#
# COMPACT_ATOMS: atom_id res chain seq x y z
N MET A 1 7.45 -10.57 3.18
CA MET A 1 8.63 -10.08 2.46
C MET A 1 8.98 -8.72 3.02
N ASP A 2 10.25 -8.50 3.36
CA ASP A 2 10.68 -7.20 3.86
C ASP A 2 11.27 -6.39 2.70
N GLU A 3 10.66 -5.23 2.40
CA GLU A 3 11.08 -4.27 1.38
C GLU A 3 11.52 -4.86 0.00
N PRO A 4 10.69 -5.65 -0.71
CA PRO A 4 11.07 -6.36 -1.94
C PRO A 4 11.46 -5.45 -3.13
N THR A 5 11.18 -4.14 -3.04
CA THR A 5 11.51 -3.14 -4.07
C THR A 5 12.71 -2.27 -3.71
N SER A 6 13.35 -2.51 -2.55
CA SER A 6 14.45 -1.70 -2.05
C SER A 6 15.67 -1.77 -2.97
N GLY A 7 16.23 -0.62 -3.34
CA GLY A 7 17.38 -0.52 -4.23
C GLY A 7 17.10 -0.82 -5.71
N LEU A 8 15.85 -1.06 -6.10
CA LEU A 8 15.46 -1.28 -7.49
C LEU A 8 15.02 0.03 -8.16
N ASP A 9 15.29 0.15 -9.45
CA ASP A 9 14.64 1.17 -10.26
C ASP A 9 13.14 0.86 -10.46
N ALA A 10 12.40 1.83 -11.00
CA ALA A 10 10.95 1.70 -11.16
C ALA A 10 10.53 0.49 -12.03
N ARG A 11 11.31 0.14 -13.06
CA ARG A 11 11.01 -0.99 -13.94
C ARG A 11 11.26 -2.31 -13.23
N ALA A 12 12.41 -2.46 -12.58
CA ALA A 12 12.76 -3.66 -11.84
C ALA A 12 11.79 -3.90 -10.67
N ALA A 13 11.42 -2.84 -9.93
CA ALA A 13 10.41 -2.91 -8.88
C ALA A 13 9.05 -3.39 -9.41
N ALA A 14 8.60 -2.88 -10.56
CA ALA A 14 7.35 -3.31 -11.18
C ALA A 14 7.38 -4.79 -11.62
N ILE A 15 8.52 -5.30 -12.09
CA ILE A 15 8.68 -6.73 -12.44
C ILE A 15 8.60 -7.60 -11.18
N VAL A 16 9.27 -7.21 -10.09
CA VAL A 16 9.19 -7.92 -8.81
C VAL A 16 7.75 -7.96 -8.32
N MET A 17 7.07 -6.81 -8.29
CA MET A 17 5.69 -6.74 -7.81
C MET A 17 4.70 -7.51 -8.69
N ARG A 18 4.92 -7.57 -10.00
CA ARG A 18 4.15 -8.45 -10.90
C ARG A 18 4.34 -9.93 -10.57
N THR A 19 5.56 -10.34 -10.24
CA THR A 19 5.86 -11.72 -9.85
C THR A 19 5.19 -12.06 -8.51
N VAL A 20 5.20 -11.12 -7.57
CA VAL A 20 4.46 -11.23 -6.30
C VAL A 20 2.95 -11.36 -6.57
N ARG A 21 2.38 -10.51 -7.45
CA ARG A 21 0.97 -10.59 -7.86
C ARG A 21 0.61 -11.95 -8.45
N ASN A 22 1.42 -12.46 -9.37
CA ASN A 22 1.23 -13.80 -9.95
C ASN A 22 1.26 -14.89 -8.87
N THR A 23 2.11 -14.75 -7.85
CA THR A 23 2.14 -15.69 -6.71
C THR A 23 0.83 -15.63 -5.94
N VAL A 24 0.30 -14.43 -5.70
CA VAL A 24 -0.99 -14.25 -5.01
C VAL A 24 -2.14 -14.86 -5.81
N ASP A 25 -2.12 -14.71 -7.14
CA ASP A 25 -3.15 -15.25 -8.04
C ASP A 25 -3.23 -16.78 -8.04
N THR A 26 -2.21 -17.47 -7.50
CA THR A 26 -2.26 -18.92 -7.26
C THR A 26 -2.95 -19.34 -5.95
N GLY A 27 -3.59 -18.40 -5.25
CA GLY A 27 -4.27 -18.64 -3.97
C GLY A 27 -3.34 -18.57 -2.75
N ARG A 28 -2.17 -17.93 -2.88
CA ARG A 28 -1.21 -17.76 -1.78
C ARG A 28 -1.30 -16.36 -1.20
N THR A 29 -1.30 -16.24 0.13
CA THR A 29 -1.22 -14.92 0.79
C THR A 29 0.22 -14.42 0.82
N VAL A 30 0.44 -13.14 0.46
CA VAL A 30 1.76 -12.49 0.57
C VAL A 30 1.64 -11.21 1.40
N VAL A 31 2.39 -11.12 2.49
CA VAL A 31 2.50 -9.89 3.28
C VAL A 31 3.83 -9.22 2.97
N CYS A 32 3.84 -7.92 2.66
CA CYS A 32 5.10 -7.22 2.45
C CYS A 32 5.13 -5.77 2.93
N THR A 33 6.28 -5.35 3.46
CA THR A 33 6.56 -3.93 3.71
C THR A 33 7.02 -3.30 2.40
N ILE A 34 6.38 -2.22 1.96
CA ILE A 34 6.93 -1.40 0.86
C ILE A 34 7.22 -0.03 1.42
N HIS A 35 8.47 0.38 1.23
CA HIS A 35 8.90 1.73 1.52
C HIS A 35 8.76 2.53 0.23
N GLN A 36 7.98 3.63 0.28
CA GLN A 36 7.81 4.53 -0.86
C GLN A 36 7.29 3.84 -2.15
N PRO A 37 6.10 3.21 -2.11
CA PRO A 37 5.53 2.64 -3.33
C PRO A 37 5.21 3.75 -4.35
N SER A 38 5.45 3.48 -5.63
CA SER A 38 4.81 4.23 -6.71
C SER A 38 3.29 4.02 -6.69
N ILE A 39 2.53 4.85 -7.40
CA ILE A 39 1.08 4.70 -7.53
C ILE A 39 0.74 3.31 -8.08
N ASP A 40 1.41 2.90 -9.17
CA ASP A 40 1.18 1.59 -9.79
C ASP A 40 1.44 0.42 -8.84
N ILE A 41 2.50 0.51 -8.02
CA ILE A 41 2.80 -0.53 -7.04
C ILE A 41 1.78 -0.51 -5.90
N PHE A 42 1.37 0.68 -5.45
CA PHE A 42 0.40 0.84 -4.38
C PHE A 42 -0.99 0.31 -4.77
N GLU A 43 -1.43 0.58 -6.01
CA GLU A 43 -2.73 0.10 -6.51
C GLU A 43 -2.75 -1.40 -6.80
N ALA A 44 -1.60 -2.07 -6.88
CA ALA A 44 -1.54 -3.53 -6.97
C ALA A 44 -1.92 -4.24 -5.66
N PHE A 45 -2.07 -3.50 -4.55
CA PHE A 45 -2.44 -4.04 -3.24
C PHE A 45 -3.94 -4.20 -3.06
N ASP A 46 -4.33 -5.33 -2.47
CA ASP A 46 -5.71 -5.60 -2.09
C ASP A 46 -6.07 -4.93 -0.75
N GLU A 47 -5.17 -5.06 0.23
CA GLU A 47 -5.35 -4.55 1.60
C GLU A 47 -4.16 -3.68 2.04
N LEU A 48 -4.44 -2.70 2.89
CA LEU A 48 -3.44 -1.85 3.55
C LEU A 48 -3.54 -2.04 5.06
N LEU A 49 -2.40 -2.29 5.68
CA LEU A 49 -2.21 -2.20 7.13
C LEU A 49 -1.33 -0.98 7.44
N LEU A 50 -1.96 0.18 7.59
CA LEU A 50 -1.27 1.42 7.91
C LEU A 50 -0.96 1.50 9.40
N MET A 51 0.31 1.71 9.73
CA MET A 51 0.79 1.83 11.11
C MET A 51 1.54 3.15 11.31
N LYS A 52 1.43 3.75 12.51
CA LYS A 52 2.30 4.84 12.94
C LYS A 52 3.50 4.33 13.74
N ARG A 53 4.45 5.23 13.99
CA ARG A 53 5.59 4.97 14.89
C ARG A 53 5.10 4.41 16.23
N GLY A 54 5.83 3.42 16.75
CA GLY A 54 5.45 2.71 17.97
C GLY A 54 4.50 1.54 17.75
N GLY A 55 4.26 1.11 16.50
CA GLY A 55 3.54 -0.12 16.20
C GLY A 55 2.01 -0.02 16.30
N GLN A 56 1.46 1.19 16.41
CA GLN A 56 0.02 1.40 16.52
C GLN A 56 -0.62 1.44 15.14
N VAL A 57 -1.69 0.65 14.96
CA VAL A 57 -2.46 0.60 13.71
C VAL A 57 -3.32 1.86 13.59
N ILE A 58 -3.25 2.51 12.43
CA ILE A 58 -4.12 3.63 12.04
C ILE A 58 -5.30 3.08 11.24
N ASN A 59 -5.01 2.27 10.21
CA ASN A 59 -6.03 1.70 9.33
C ASN A 59 -5.64 0.27 8.95
N ALA A 60 -6.62 -0.62 8.85
CA ALA A 60 -6.44 -1.98 8.41
C ALA A 60 -7.66 -2.40 7.60
N GLY A 61 -7.48 -2.69 6.31
CA GLY A 61 -8.58 -3.11 5.48
C GLY A 61 -8.32 -3.00 3.98
N PRO A 62 -9.34 -3.30 3.16
CA PRO A 62 -9.25 -3.24 1.72
C PRO A 62 -9.00 -1.81 1.24
N LEU A 63 -8.15 -1.67 0.20
CA LEU A 63 -7.94 -0.38 -0.47
C LEU A 63 -9.15 -0.01 -1.35
N GLY A 64 -9.78 -1.03 -1.96
CA GLY A 64 -10.80 -0.84 -2.97
C GLY A 64 -10.22 -0.33 -4.30
N HIS A 65 -11.04 -0.34 -5.34
CA HIS A 65 -10.64 0.16 -6.67
C HIS A 65 -10.15 1.61 -6.59
N HIS A 66 -8.95 1.90 -7.12
CA HIS A 66 -8.30 3.22 -7.02
C HIS A 66 -8.24 3.76 -5.58
N SER A 67 -8.08 2.89 -4.58
CA SER A 67 -7.96 3.26 -3.16
C SER A 67 -9.15 4.02 -2.57
N HIS A 68 -10.34 3.91 -3.16
CA HIS A 68 -11.50 4.72 -2.76
C HIS A 68 -11.90 4.52 -1.29
N LEU A 69 -11.78 3.31 -0.73
CA LEU A 69 -12.13 3.04 0.67
C LEU A 69 -11.15 3.72 1.62
N LEU A 70 -9.86 3.72 1.28
CA LEU A 70 -8.84 4.44 2.03
C LEU A 70 -9.08 5.96 1.98
N ILE A 71 -9.41 6.48 0.81
CA ILE A 71 -9.72 7.90 0.61
C ILE A 71 -10.95 8.29 1.44
N GLU A 72 -12.00 7.49 1.42
CA GLU A 72 -13.22 7.72 2.21
C GLU A 72 -12.93 7.72 3.70
N TYR A 73 -12.19 6.72 4.20
CA TYR A 73 -11.74 6.67 5.59
C TYR A 73 -11.05 7.98 5.99
N PHE A 74 -10.13 8.47 5.17
CA PHE A 74 -9.43 9.73 5.45
C PHE A 74 -10.28 10.98 5.27
N GLN A 75 -11.30 10.99 4.38
CA GLN A 75 -12.22 12.12 4.22
C GLN A 75 -13.02 12.41 5.48
N VAL A 76 -13.35 11.38 6.27
CA VAL A 76 -14.04 11.56 7.55
C VAL A 76 -13.18 12.35 8.54
N PHE A 77 -11.87 12.12 8.56
CA PHE A 77 -10.95 12.81 9.47
C PHE A 77 -10.42 14.14 8.90
N LEU A 78 -10.29 14.24 7.58
CA LEU A 78 -9.69 15.36 6.87
C LEU A 78 -10.73 16.03 5.99
N LYS A 79 -11.18 17.23 6.38
CA LYS A 79 -12.20 18.02 5.66
C LYS A 79 -11.80 18.45 4.23
N SER A 80 -10.59 18.15 3.75
CA SER A 80 -10.05 18.64 2.47
C SER A 80 -9.47 17.51 1.61
N LYS A 81 -10.04 17.32 0.41
CA LYS A 81 -9.51 16.36 -0.59
C LYS A 81 -8.08 16.65 -1.01
N LYS A 82 -7.68 17.93 -1.07
CA LYS A 82 -6.27 18.32 -1.36
C LYS A 82 -5.33 17.87 -0.25
N ALA A 83 -5.76 17.96 1.01
CA ALA A 83 -4.98 17.49 2.15
C ALA A 83 -4.78 15.97 2.13
N ILE A 84 -5.78 15.21 1.64
CA ILE A 84 -5.71 13.75 1.54
C ILE A 84 -4.68 13.31 0.49
N ILE A 85 -4.66 13.95 -0.68
CA ILE A 85 -3.67 13.63 -1.73
C ILE A 85 -2.25 13.99 -1.26
N LEU A 86 -2.09 15.16 -0.62
CA LEU A 86 -0.82 15.57 -0.01
C LEU A 86 -0.40 14.62 1.11
N LEU A 87 -1.32 14.18 1.96
CA LEU A 87 -1.05 13.22 3.03
C LEU A 87 -0.73 11.85 2.45
N LEU A 88 -1.46 11.32 1.47
CA LEU A 88 -1.11 10.05 0.83
C LEU A 88 0.30 10.13 0.20
N GLY A 89 0.63 11.20 -0.52
CA GLY A 89 1.99 11.41 -1.07
C GLY A 89 3.08 11.65 -0.02
N TYR A 90 2.76 12.25 1.12
CA TYR A 90 3.71 12.46 2.22
C TYR A 90 3.84 11.21 3.11
N TRP A 91 2.78 10.42 3.24
CA TRP A 91 2.74 9.19 4.02
C TRP A 91 3.28 8.00 3.23
N THR A 92 3.22 7.97 1.89
CA THR A 92 3.96 6.99 1.09
C THR A 92 5.47 7.06 1.39
N SER A 93 5.99 8.23 1.81
CA SER A 93 7.35 8.41 2.30
C SER A 93 7.64 7.84 3.70
N ARG A 94 6.63 7.33 4.42
CA ARG A 94 6.76 6.84 5.80
C ARG A 94 5.96 5.57 6.13
N LEU A 95 5.25 5.04 5.16
CA LEU A 95 4.42 3.84 5.25
C LEU A 95 5.30 2.63 5.58
N ARG A 96 4.93 1.90 6.64
CA ARG A 96 5.48 0.59 6.96
C ARG A 96 4.30 -0.37 7.01
N LEU A 97 4.38 -1.39 6.16
CA LEU A 97 3.48 -2.52 5.97
C LEU A 97 2.30 -2.31 5.00
N LEU A 98 2.24 -3.17 3.99
CA LEU A 98 1.12 -3.38 3.08
C LEU A 98 0.81 -4.89 3.08
N ARG A 99 -0.43 -5.29 2.79
CA ARG A 99 -0.80 -6.71 2.80
C ARG A 99 -1.49 -7.07 1.50
N LEU A 100 -0.91 -8.00 0.73
CA LEU A 100 -1.62 -8.63 -0.38
C LEU A 100 -2.38 -9.83 0.17
N ASN A 101 -3.69 -9.77 0.08
CA ASN A 101 -4.57 -10.76 0.66
C ASN A 101 -5.74 -10.92 -0.30
N PHE A 102 -6.06 -12.15 -0.72
CA PHE A 102 -7.33 -12.42 -1.37
C PHE A 102 -8.07 -13.53 -0.61
N LYS A 103 -9.39 -13.38 -0.55
CA LYS A 103 -10.32 -14.45 -0.18
C LYS A 103 -10.34 -15.54 -1.23
#